data_AF-A0A535S684-F1
#
_entry.id   AF-A0A535S684-F1
#
_cell.length_a   1.000
_cell.length_b   1.000
_cell.length_c   1.000
_cell.angle_alpha   90.00
_cell.angle_beta   90.00
_cell.angle_gamma   90.00
#
_symmetry.space_group_name_H-M   'P 1'
#
loop_
_entity.id
_entity.type
_entity.pdbx_description
1 polymer ?
#
loop_
_entity_poly.entity_id
_entity_poly.type
_entity_poly.pdbx_seq_one_letter_code
_entity_poly.pdbx_strand_id
1 'polypeptide(L)' 'QVHGLKTGDRVRAVVPAKLKTAGIHVGRVQVRKSGSFSIKTREKDMDGISAMYVHLIQRGDGYEYTVA' A
#
# COMPACT_ATOMS: atom_id res chain seq x y z
N GLN A 1 -8.97 -8.39 -5.05
CA GLN A 1 -8.90 -7.58 -3.82
C GLN A 1 -8.25 -8.44 -2.76
N VAL A 2 -7.24 -7.92 -2.07
CA VAL A 2 -6.53 -8.64 -0.99
C VAL A 2 -6.66 -7.80 0.26
N HIS A 3 -7.21 -8.35 1.33
CA HIS A 3 -7.43 -7.63 2.60
C HIS A 3 -8.12 -6.26 2.46
N GLY A 4 -9.08 -6.11 1.52
CA GLY A 4 -9.75 -4.83 1.28
C GLY A 4 -9.03 -3.88 0.33
N LEU A 5 -7.80 -4.22 -0.11
CA LEU A 5 -6.99 -3.42 -1.01
C LEU A 5 -7.14 -3.88 -2.47
N LYS A 6 -7.12 -2.92 -3.39
CA LYS A 6 -7.11 -3.12 -4.84
C LYS A 6 -5.89 -2.45 -5.46
N THR A 7 -5.51 -2.93 -6.63
CA THR A 7 -4.43 -2.31 -7.42
C THR A 7 -4.79 -0.86 -7.72
N GLY A 8 -3.89 0.07 -7.44
CA GLY A 8 -4.10 1.51 -7.64
C GLY A 8 -4.53 2.27 -6.38
N ASP A 9 -4.94 1.59 -5.31
CA ASP A 9 -5.23 2.23 -4.02
C ASP A 9 -3.96 2.89 -3.45
N ARG A 10 -4.06 4.14 -2.99
CA ARG A 10 -3.00 4.77 -2.18
C ARG A 10 -3.15 4.34 -0.73
N VAL A 11 -2.04 3.86 -0.18
CA VAL A 11 -1.96 3.38 1.20
C VAL A 11 -0.77 3.97 1.93
N ARG A 12 -0.86 3.96 3.25
CA ARG A 12 0.21 4.26 4.20
C ARG A 12 0.45 3.04 5.09
N ALA A 13 1.59 2.40 4.92
CA ALA A 13 2.05 1.36 5.82
C ALA A 13 2.87 1.97 6.97
N VAL A 14 2.49 1.66 8.20
CA VAL A 14 3.25 2.03 9.40
C VAL A 14 3.82 0.77 10.01
N VAL A 15 5.05 0.43 9.63
CA VAL A 15 5.68 -0.83 10.02
C VAL A 15 6.50 -0.61 11.30
N PRO A 16 6.25 -1.40 12.37
CA PRO A 16 6.98 -1.27 13.62
C PRO A 16 8.48 -1.56 13.44
N ALA A 17 9.31 -0.93 14.27
CA ALA A 17 10.78 -1.01 14.22
C ALA A 17 11.36 -2.42 14.36
N LYS A 18 10.56 -3.40 14.80
CA LYS A 18 10.97 -4.81 14.97
C LYS A 18 11.05 -5.59 13.65
N LEU A 19 10.51 -5.05 12.55
CA LEU A 19 10.48 -5.70 11.24
C LEU A 19 11.58 -5.17 10.32
N LYS A 20 12.01 -5.99 9.36
CA LYS A 20 13.04 -5.63 8.35
C LYS A 20 12.65 -4.42 7.51
N THR A 21 11.35 -4.18 7.33
CA THR A 21 10.77 -3.05 6.59
C THR A 21 10.25 -1.95 7.52
N ALA A 22 10.86 -1.80 8.70
CA ALA A 22 10.56 -0.72 9.64
C ALA A 22 10.48 0.65 8.96
N GLY A 23 9.50 1.47 9.38
CA GLY A 23 9.30 2.82 8.88
C GLY A 23 7.89 3.08 8.35
N ILE A 24 7.69 4.31 7.90
CA ILE A 24 6.43 4.77 7.30
C ILE A 24 6.59 4.75 5.79
N HIS A 25 5.79 3.94 5.11
CA HIS A 25 5.84 3.78 3.65
C HIS A 25 4.51 4.23 3.06
N VAL A 26 4.55 5.29 2.25
CA VAL A 26 3.36 5.81 1.56
C VAL A 26 3.52 5.52 0.07
N GLY A 27 2.51 4.92 -0.54
CA GLY A 27 2.62 4.45 -1.91
C GLY A 27 1.31 3.93 -2.48
N ARG A 28 1.38 3.35 -3.68
CA ARG A 28 0.25 2.68 -4.33
C ARG A 28 0.35 1.17 -4.13
N VAL A 29 -0.78 0.50 -3.92
CA VAL A 29 -0.82 -0.97 -3.82
C VAL A 29 -0.84 -1.58 -5.21
N GLN A 30 -0.06 -2.65 -5.39
CA GLN A 30 -0.23 -3.59 -6.48
C GLN A 30 -0.65 -4.94 -5.91
N VAL A 31 -1.85 -5.39 -6.27
CA VAL A 31 -2.36 -6.70 -5.88
C VAL A 31 -2.08 -7.69 -7.02
N ARG A 32 -1.42 -8.80 -6.71
CA ARG A 32 -1.14 -9.89 -7.65
C ARG A 32 -2.25 -10.94 -7.60
N LYS A 33 -2.42 -11.70 -8.69
CA LYS A 33 -3.38 -12.83 -8.75
C LYS A 33 -3.12 -13.91 -7.69
N SER A 34 -1.88 -14.03 -7.23
CA SER A 34 -1.48 -14.96 -6.16
C SER A 34 -2.06 -14.62 -4.77
N GLY A 35 -2.72 -13.47 -4.61
CA GLY A 35 -3.18 -12.99 -3.31
C GLY A 35 -2.10 -12.23 -2.52
N SER A 36 -0.90 -12.07 -3.08
CA SER A 36 0.15 -11.21 -2.52
C SER A 36 -0.04 -9.77 -2.98
N PHE A 37 0.39 -8.82 -2.16
CA PHE A 37 0.40 -7.41 -2.54
C PHE A 37 1.75 -6.77 -2.24
N SER A 38 2.09 -5.75 -3.03
CA SER A 38 3.28 -4.92 -2.87
C SER A 38 2.89 -3.46 -2.77
N ILE A 39 3.69 -2.67 -2.07
CA ILE A 39 3.49 -1.22 -1.95
C ILE A 39 4.56 -0.52 -2.78
N LYS A 40 4.13 0.10 -3.87
CA LYS A 40 4.94 0.92 -4.74
C LYS A 40 5.17 2.27 -4.10
N THR A 41 6.31 2.46 -3.45
CA THR A 41 6.74 3.78 -2.97
C THR A 41 7.55 4.50 -4.04
N ARG A 42 7.90 5.77 -3.81
CA ARG A 42 8.68 6.55 -4.78
C ARG A 42 10.11 6.01 -4.97
N GLU A 43 10.69 5.42 -3.93
CA GLU A 43 12.08 4.97 -3.93
C GLU A 43 12.21 3.46 -4.18
N LYS A 44 11.26 2.66 -3.70
CA LYS A 44 11.31 1.20 -3.82
C LYS A 44 9.94 0.53 -3.78
N ASP A 45 9.90 -0.68 -4.30
CA ASP A 45 8.76 -1.57 -4.13
C ASP A 45 8.95 -2.34 -2.83
N MET A 46 7.97 -2.21 -1.93
CA MET A 46 7.98 -2.85 -0.63
C MET A 46 7.07 -4.09 -0.67
N ASP A 47 7.70 -5.25 -0.66
CA ASP A 47 7.06 -6.55 -0.53
C ASP A 47 7.14 -7.07 0.91
N GLY A 48 6.22 -7.96 1.30
CA GLY A 48 6.27 -8.65 2.59
C GLY A 48 5.80 -7.83 3.80
N ILE A 49 5.07 -6.73 3.58
CA ILE A 49 4.39 -5.99 4.65
C ILE A 49 3.03 -6.64 4.89
N SER A 50 2.67 -6.88 6.16
CA SER A 50 1.32 -7.37 6.50
C SER A 50 0.28 -6.26 6.31
N ALA A 51 -0.87 -6.61 5.73
CA ALA A 51 -1.97 -5.67 5.48
C ALA A 51 -2.52 -5.05 6.78
N MET A 52 -2.27 -5.68 7.93
CA MET A 52 -2.64 -5.15 9.25
C MET A 52 -1.95 -3.81 9.56
N TYR A 53 -0.74 -3.61 9.05
CA TYR A 53 0.01 -2.36 9.23
C TYR A 53 -0.26 -1.33 8.12
N VAL A 54 -1.13 -1.68 7.16
CA VAL A 54 -1.43 -0.87 5.99
C VAL A 54 -2.75 -0.16 6.19
N HIS A 55 -2.73 1.16 6.10
CA HIS A 55 -3.91 2.00 6.15
C HIS A 55 -4.23 2.53 4.77
N LEU A 56 -5.47 2.31 4.32
CA LEU A 56 -5.98 2.88 3.08
C LEU A 56 -6.16 4.40 3.23
N ILE A 57 -5.51 5.16 2.35
CA ILE A 57 -5.67 6.63 2.29
C ILE A 57 -6.71 7.00 1.24
N GLN A 58 -6.55 6.48 0.03
CA GLN A 58 -7.40 6.79 -1.11
C GLN A 58 -7.63 5.50 -1.89
N ARG A 59 -8.89 5.20 -2.19
CA ARG A 59 -9.21 4.11 -3.10
C ARG A 59 -8.91 4.52 -4.54
N GLY A 60 -8.59 3.53 -5.37
CA GLY A 60 -8.43 3.66 -6.80
C GLY A 60 -9.78 3.61 -7.52
N ASP A 61 -10.81 4.26 -6.97
CA ASP A 61 -12.17 4.33 -7.50
C ASP A 61 -12.31 5.34 -8.66
N GLY A 62 -11.19 5.81 -9.22
CA GLY A 62 -11.15 6.63 -10.45
C GLY A 62 -11.44 8.12 -10.22
N TYR A 63 -11.80 8.52 -9.01
CA TYR A 63 -11.93 9.92 -8.61
C TYR A 63 -10.61 10.37 -7.96
N GLU A 64 -9.64 10.77 -8.80
CA GLU A 64 -8.58 11.65 -8.31
C GLU A 64 -9.22 13.00 -8.02
N TYR A 65 -9.40 13.33 -6.73
CA TYR A 65 -9.60 14.72 -6.33
C TYR A 65 -8.34 15.49 -6.70
N THR A 66 -8.30 16.02 -7.92
CA THR A 66 -7.41 17.12 -8.29
C THR A 66 -7.89 18.33 -7.50
N VAL A 67 -7.32 18.51 -6.32
CA VAL A 67 -7.33 19.82 -5.66
C VAL A 67 -6.48 20.74 -6.54
N ALA A 68 -7.18 21.62 -7.26
CA ALA A 68 -6.61 22.76 -7.98
C ALA A 68 -6.24 23.87 -6.99
#